data_AF-T0YQW5-F1
#
_entry.id   AF-T0YQW5-F1
#
_cell.length_a   1.000
_cell.length_b   1.000
_cell.length_c   1.000
_cell.angle_alpha   90.00
_cell.angle_beta   90.00
_cell.angle_gamma   90.00
#
_symmetry.space_group_name_H-M   'P 1'
#
loop_
_entity.id
_entity.type
_entity.pdbx_description
1 polymer ?
#
loop_
_entity_poly.entity_id
_entity_poly.type
_entity_poly.pdbx_seq_one_letter_code
_entity_poly.pdbx_strand_id
1 'polypeptide(L)'
;MGFLRPVPMVKIGLVGLKADREPVVSLLHDLGVVQVEPLRKEALELLPADRGGELQRTVSDGLLRFRTLTNALPRAPAAAPMAFPTLDSILAAAAGVPIDAEVSDLKKEEDRLLTERREVDDTVQLLERHRYYTGPLGALRSPRLLSFFGEATGEAFATLQTEVRALGEAAFVVGPRDAQRMVHFLVAVPREQADAVGRIAQQAGVHLASLPAHPGSIAEEVPLLVQRRTTIDLRLGAIRDRLAAIAAQWGARVVALEEAFEIENRKFEAGRGWAWAGTRSPVEGWVPKRHYEALERALRAR
;
A
#
# COMPACT_ATOMS: atom_id res chain seq x y z
N MET A 1 -13.19 -19.46 42.59
CA MET A 1 -13.99 -18.22 42.61
C MET A 1 -13.08 -17.05 42.95
N GLY A 2 -13.03 -16.02 42.09
CA GLY A 2 -12.17 -14.86 42.28
C GLY A 2 -12.05 -14.02 40.99
N PHE A 3 -13.19 -13.62 40.43
CA PHE A 3 -13.23 -12.93 39.13
C PHE A 3 -13.23 -11.40 39.23
N LEU A 4 -13.21 -10.82 40.44
CA LEU A 4 -13.40 -9.37 40.65
C LEU A 4 -12.32 -8.69 41.50
N ARG A 5 -11.28 -9.41 41.96
CA ARG A 5 -10.12 -8.79 42.62
C ARG A 5 -8.89 -8.96 41.74
N PRO A 6 -8.08 -7.90 41.55
CA PRO A 6 -6.80 -8.02 40.87
C PRO A 6 -5.99 -9.16 41.48
N VAL A 7 -5.36 -9.96 40.62
CA VAL A 7 -4.49 -11.05 41.05
C VAL A 7 -3.31 -10.42 41.80
N PRO A 8 -2.93 -10.93 42.99
CA PRO A 8 -1.78 -10.41 43.70
C PRO A 8 -0.52 -10.61 42.85
N MET A 9 0.17 -9.51 42.54
CA MET A 9 1.40 -9.49 41.76
C MET A 9 2.62 -9.34 42.68
N VAL A 10 3.75 -9.89 42.26
CA VAL A 10 5.04 -9.74 42.93
C VAL A 10 6.00 -9.08 41.94
N LYS A 11 6.72 -8.05 42.41
CA LYS A 11 7.77 -7.42 41.64
C LYS A 11 9.03 -8.28 41.72
N ILE A 12 9.61 -8.59 40.58
CA ILE A 12 10.84 -9.38 40.46
C ILE A 12 11.95 -8.54 39.83
N GLY A 13 13.19 -8.83 40.22
CA GLY A 13 14.40 -8.35 39.58
C GLY A 13 15.24 -9.55 39.18
N LEU A 14 15.60 -9.66 37.90
CA LEU A 14 16.49 -10.70 37.40
C LEU A 14 17.82 -10.07 37.01
N VAL A 15 18.93 -10.66 37.43
CA VAL A 15 20.28 -10.22 37.03
C VAL A 15 21.03 -11.44 36.54
N GLY A 16 21.25 -11.50 35.22
CA GLY A 16 21.99 -12.57 34.57
C GLY A 16 23.25 -12.07 33.87
N LEU A 17 24.05 -13.00 33.34
CA LEU A 17 25.14 -12.66 32.45
C LEU A 17 24.60 -12.33 31.05
N LYS A 18 25.33 -11.52 30.29
CA LYS A 18 24.99 -11.20 28.88
C LYS A 18 24.87 -12.46 28.01
N ALA A 19 25.66 -13.51 28.30
CA ALA A 19 25.64 -14.77 27.58
C ALA A 19 24.32 -15.55 27.75
N ASP A 20 23.61 -15.36 28.87
CA ASP A 20 22.38 -16.08 29.19
C ASP A 20 21.11 -15.36 28.67
N ARG A 21 21.30 -14.24 27.96
CA ARG A 21 20.23 -13.35 27.50
C ARG A 21 19.18 -14.07 26.66
N GLU A 22 19.59 -14.64 25.52
CA GLU A 22 18.67 -15.30 24.58
C GLU A 22 17.93 -16.48 25.22
N PRO A 23 18.62 -17.37 25.96
CA PRO A 23 17.99 -18.40 26.79
C PRO A 23 16.90 -17.89 27.73
N VAL A 24 17.19 -16.84 28.50
CA VAL A 24 16.29 -16.32 29.54
C VAL A 24 15.13 -15.56 28.93
N VAL A 25 15.35 -14.72 27.92
CA VAL A 25 14.27 -14.01 27.21
C VAL A 25 13.33 -14.99 26.53
N SER A 26 13.86 -16.01 25.87
CA SER A 26 13.02 -17.06 25.24
C SER A 26 12.20 -17.80 26.30
N LEU A 27 12.80 -18.20 27.41
CA LEU A 27 12.08 -18.85 28.52
C LEU A 27 10.95 -17.96 29.08
N LEU A 28 11.22 -16.68 29.30
CA LEU A 28 10.20 -15.74 29.83
C LEU A 28 9.06 -15.53 28.83
N HIS A 29 9.38 -15.44 27.54
CA HIS A 29 8.39 -15.35 26.47
C HIS A 29 7.54 -16.62 26.38
N ASP A 30 8.16 -17.80 26.40
CA ASP A 30 7.47 -19.09 26.31
C ASP A 30 6.57 -19.34 27.53
N LEU A 31 6.99 -18.90 28.71
CA LEU A 31 6.19 -19.00 29.92
C LEU A 31 5.00 -18.02 29.93
N GLY A 32 5.10 -16.87 29.28
CA GLY A 32 4.02 -15.89 29.13
C GLY A 32 3.47 -15.30 30.45
N VAL A 33 4.17 -15.50 31.58
CA VAL A 33 3.69 -15.12 32.93
C VAL A 33 4.30 -13.84 33.48
N VAL A 34 5.29 -13.25 32.80
CA VAL A 34 6.04 -12.08 33.27
C VAL A 34 5.70 -10.85 32.42
N GLN A 35 5.24 -9.78 33.07
CA GLN A 35 5.17 -8.45 32.47
C GLN A 35 6.49 -7.73 32.73
N VAL A 36 7.31 -7.57 31.69
CA VAL A 36 8.58 -6.84 31.78
C VAL A 36 8.31 -5.34 31.88
N GLU A 37 8.96 -4.68 32.82
CA GLU A 37 8.90 -3.23 33.02
C GLU A 37 10.23 -2.59 32.62
N PRO A 38 10.22 -1.33 32.13
CA PRO A 38 11.46 -0.58 31.96
C PRO A 38 12.15 -0.40 33.32
N LEU A 39 13.47 -0.56 33.34
CA LEU A 39 14.25 -0.28 34.55
C LEU A 39 14.00 1.16 35.03
N ARG A 40 14.08 1.35 36.34
CA ARG A 40 14.02 2.68 36.97
C ARG A 40 15.15 3.58 36.44
N LYS A 41 14.89 4.88 36.39
CA LYS A 41 15.81 5.88 35.83
C LYS A 41 17.20 5.85 36.49
N GLU A 42 17.24 5.63 37.80
CA GLU A 42 18.46 5.54 38.60
C GLU A 42 19.29 4.29 38.24
N ALA A 43 18.63 3.20 37.83
CA ALA A 43 19.30 2.01 37.33
C ALA A 43 19.78 2.20 35.89
N LEU A 44 19.00 2.88 35.04
CA LEU A 44 19.36 3.21 33.66
C LEU A 44 20.61 4.11 33.56
N GLU A 45 20.76 5.08 34.46
CA GLU A 45 21.91 6.01 34.49
C GLU A 45 23.25 5.30 34.81
N LEU A 46 23.19 4.09 35.39
CA LEU A 46 24.36 3.27 35.70
C LEU A 46 24.76 2.32 34.55
N LEU A 47 24.04 2.35 33.43
CA LEU A 47 24.15 1.37 32.36
C LEU A 47 24.49 2.10 31.03
N PRO A 48 25.54 1.70 30.29
CA PRO A 48 25.85 2.28 28.99
C PRO A 48 24.68 2.09 28.00
N ALA A 49 24.40 3.12 27.19
CA ALA A 49 23.38 3.06 26.16
C ALA A 49 23.73 2.02 25.08
N ASP A 50 23.05 0.88 25.06
CA ASP A 50 23.17 -0.09 23.96
C ASP A 50 22.32 0.44 22.79
N ARG A 51 22.99 0.85 21.71
CA ARG A 51 22.32 1.09 20.44
C ARG A 51 22.04 -0.27 19.84
N GLY A 52 20.76 -0.63 19.71
CA GLY A 52 20.30 -1.89 19.11
C GLY A 52 21.24 -2.44 18.05
N GLY A 53 21.79 -3.63 18.31
CA GLY A 53 22.90 -4.19 17.51
C GLY A 53 22.52 -4.48 16.06
N GLU A 54 23.53 -4.72 15.22
CA GLU A 54 23.38 -5.12 13.80
C GLU A 54 22.38 -6.27 13.59
N LEU A 55 22.26 -7.17 14.57
CA LEU A 55 21.32 -8.27 14.58
C LEU A 55 19.85 -7.81 14.62
N GLN A 56 19.54 -6.76 15.39
CA GLN A 56 18.19 -6.19 15.47
C GLN A 56 17.79 -5.53 14.14
N ARG A 57 18.73 -4.83 13.48
CA ARG A 57 18.49 -4.29 12.13
C ARG A 57 18.19 -5.40 11.14
N THR A 58 19.01 -6.45 11.13
CA THR A 58 18.83 -7.61 10.25
C THR A 58 17.43 -8.25 10.42
N VAL A 59 16.97 -8.40 11.66
CA VAL A 59 15.61 -8.92 11.94
C VAL A 59 14.52 -7.95 11.51
N SER A 60 14.71 -6.64 11.70
CA SER A 60 13.76 -5.60 11.28
C SER A 60 13.62 -5.53 9.76
N ASP A 61 14.75 -5.61 9.04
CA ASP A 61 14.80 -5.62 7.58
C ASP A 61 14.16 -6.90 7.03
N GLY A 62 14.45 -8.05 7.66
CA GLY A 62 13.80 -9.33 7.35
C GLY A 62 12.28 -9.25 7.52
N LEU A 63 11.80 -8.70 8.64
CA LEU A 63 10.37 -8.51 8.90
C LEU A 63 9.72 -7.62 7.83
N LEU A 64 10.35 -6.48 7.50
CA LEU A 64 9.83 -5.56 6.49
C LEU A 64 9.74 -6.23 5.11
N ARG A 65 10.78 -6.97 4.73
CA ARG A 65 10.86 -7.72 3.48
C ARG A 65 9.70 -8.73 3.38
N PHE A 66 9.54 -9.61 4.36
CA PHE A 66 8.52 -10.66 4.29
C PHE A 66 7.10 -10.10 4.43
N ARG A 67 6.89 -9.04 5.22
CA ARG A 67 5.61 -8.32 5.24
C ARG A 67 5.24 -7.72 3.88
N THR A 68 6.23 -7.15 3.18
CA THR A 68 6.03 -6.63 1.81
C THR A 68 5.61 -7.74 0.86
N LEU A 69 6.28 -8.90 0.93
CA LEU A 69 5.93 -10.08 0.13
C LEU A 69 4.53 -10.62 0.46
N THR A 70 4.17 -10.72 1.75
CA THR A 70 2.83 -11.16 2.18
C THR A 70 1.74 -10.24 1.63
N ASN A 71 1.94 -8.92 1.65
CA ASN A 71 0.98 -7.96 1.11
C ASN A 71 0.89 -7.99 -0.42
N ALA A 72 2.00 -8.30 -1.10
CA ALA A 72 2.04 -8.33 -2.56
C ALA A 72 1.44 -9.64 -3.14
N LEU A 73 1.61 -10.76 -2.44
CA LEU A 73 1.12 -12.05 -2.92
C LEU A 73 -0.36 -12.26 -2.60
N PRO A 74 -1.12 -12.93 -3.47
CA PRO A 74 -2.47 -13.37 -3.13
C PRO A 74 -2.41 -14.39 -1.99
N ARG A 75 -3.51 -14.49 -1.23
CA ARG A 75 -3.59 -15.39 -0.09
C ARG A 75 -3.38 -16.84 -0.53
N ALA A 76 -2.30 -17.45 -0.04
CA ALA A 76 -2.01 -18.85 -0.27
C ALA A 76 -2.96 -19.75 0.55
N PRO A 77 -3.21 -21.00 0.09
CA PRO A 77 -3.91 -21.98 0.89
C PRO A 77 -3.16 -22.25 2.20
N ALA A 78 -3.91 -22.57 3.25
CA ALA A 78 -3.33 -22.89 4.55
C ALA A 78 -2.39 -24.10 4.41
N ALA A 79 -1.13 -23.91 4.79
CA ALA A 79 -0.13 -24.97 4.80
C ALA A 79 0.14 -25.43 6.24
N ALA A 80 0.86 -26.55 6.37
CA ALA A 80 1.33 -27.02 7.67
C ALA A 80 2.22 -25.94 8.33
N PRO A 81 2.13 -25.77 9.67
CA PRO A 81 2.97 -24.82 10.39
C PRO A 81 4.45 -25.14 10.16
N MET A 82 5.24 -24.12 9.82
CA MET A 82 6.69 -24.22 9.70
C MET A 82 7.32 -23.56 10.93
N ALA A 83 8.11 -24.31 11.68
CA ALA A 83 8.80 -23.81 12.86
C ALA A 83 10.28 -23.59 12.55
N PHE A 84 10.82 -22.50 13.08
CA PHE A 84 12.24 -22.16 12.99
C PHE A 84 12.83 -22.17 14.40
N PRO A 85 13.71 -23.14 14.74
CA PRO A 85 14.19 -23.30 16.11
C PRO A 85 15.17 -22.21 16.55
N THR A 86 15.84 -21.54 15.62
CA THR A 86 16.88 -20.54 15.92
C THR A 86 16.84 -19.36 14.94
N LEU A 87 17.36 -18.20 15.35
CA LEU A 87 17.49 -17.04 14.47
C LEU A 87 18.33 -17.35 13.22
N ASP A 88 19.44 -18.10 13.35
CA ASP A 88 20.24 -18.51 12.21
C ASP A 88 19.44 -19.35 11.19
N SER A 89 18.52 -20.20 11.68
CA SER A 89 17.64 -20.98 10.80
C SER A 89 16.63 -20.09 10.06
N ILE A 90 16.14 -19.02 10.70
CA ILE A 90 15.26 -18.02 10.07
C ILE A 90 16.04 -17.28 8.97
N LEU A 91 17.25 -16.79 9.29
CA LEU A 91 18.09 -16.05 8.35
C LEU A 91 18.49 -16.89 7.13
N ALA A 92 18.91 -18.14 7.36
CA ALA A 92 19.23 -19.08 6.27
C ALA A 92 17.99 -19.39 5.41
N ALA A 93 16.84 -19.62 6.04
CA ALA A 93 15.60 -19.86 5.32
C ALA A 93 15.14 -18.62 4.53
N ALA A 94 15.33 -17.42 5.06
CA ALA A 94 15.03 -16.15 4.40
C ALA A 94 15.93 -15.89 3.18
N ALA A 95 17.22 -16.19 3.27
CA ALA A 95 18.15 -16.05 2.14
C ALA A 95 17.79 -16.98 0.97
N GLY A 96 17.16 -18.13 1.25
CA GLY A 96 16.71 -19.09 0.24
C GLY A 96 15.39 -18.76 -0.47
N VAL A 97 14.84 -17.55 -0.30
CA VAL A 97 13.60 -17.10 -0.97
C VAL A 97 13.97 -16.08 -2.05
N PRO A 98 13.99 -16.44 -3.36
CA PRO A 98 14.53 -15.57 -4.41
C PRO A 98 13.44 -14.86 -5.24
N ILE A 99 12.38 -14.36 -4.61
CA ILE A 99 11.17 -13.88 -5.33
C ILE A 99 10.98 -12.36 -5.31
N ASP A 100 11.79 -11.61 -4.56
CA ASP A 100 11.57 -10.18 -4.32
C ASP A 100 11.54 -9.34 -5.59
N ALA A 101 12.53 -9.55 -6.48
CA ALA A 101 12.63 -8.81 -7.73
C ALA A 101 11.43 -9.10 -8.64
N GLU A 102 11.11 -10.39 -8.83
CA GLU A 102 10.00 -10.80 -9.69
C GLU A 102 8.66 -10.27 -9.18
N VAL A 103 8.36 -10.40 -7.88
CA VAL A 103 7.12 -9.89 -7.28
C VAL A 103 7.06 -8.37 -7.39
N SER A 104 8.17 -7.66 -7.15
CA SER A 104 8.22 -6.20 -7.27
C SER A 104 7.95 -5.74 -8.70
N ASP A 105 8.55 -6.39 -9.69
CA ASP A 105 8.39 -6.02 -11.10
C ASP A 105 6.97 -6.30 -11.59
N LEU A 106 6.39 -7.45 -11.21
CA LEU A 106 4.99 -7.78 -11.50
C LEU A 106 4.02 -6.77 -10.88
N LYS A 107 4.27 -6.31 -9.65
CA LYS A 107 3.43 -5.30 -8.98
C LYS A 107 3.53 -3.92 -9.61
N LYS A 108 4.75 -3.48 -9.96
CA LYS A 108 4.94 -2.22 -10.69
C LYS A 108 4.24 -2.25 -12.05
N GLU A 109 4.32 -3.39 -12.75
CA GLU A 109 3.61 -3.56 -14.02
C GLU A 109 2.10 -3.58 -13.83
N GLU A 110 1.58 -4.29 -12.83
CA GLU A 110 0.15 -4.30 -12.47
C GLU A 110 -0.38 -2.88 -12.22
N ASP A 111 0.30 -2.10 -11.37
CA ASP A 111 -0.11 -0.72 -11.05
C ASP A 111 -0.11 0.17 -12.29
N ARG A 112 0.95 0.10 -13.11
CA ARG A 112 1.03 0.85 -14.38
C ARG A 112 -0.12 0.50 -15.31
N LEU A 113 -0.40 -0.79 -15.49
CA LEU A 113 -1.45 -1.27 -16.38
C LEU A 113 -2.85 -0.90 -15.87
N LEU A 114 -3.08 -0.90 -14.55
CA LEU A 114 -4.35 -0.46 -13.96
C LEU A 114 -4.59 1.03 -14.20
N THR A 115 -3.56 1.88 -14.06
CA THR A 115 -3.65 3.30 -14.41
C THR A 115 -3.94 3.48 -15.89
N GLU A 116 -3.18 2.81 -16.77
CA GLU A 116 -3.38 2.90 -18.22
C GLU A 116 -4.78 2.42 -18.63
N ARG A 117 -5.28 1.32 -18.04
CA ARG A 117 -6.62 0.80 -18.28
C ARG A 117 -7.69 1.84 -17.95
N ARG A 118 -7.54 2.54 -16.82
CA ARG A 118 -8.47 3.59 -16.40
C ARG A 118 -8.44 4.78 -17.37
N GLU A 119 -7.25 5.23 -17.76
CA GLU A 119 -7.10 6.31 -18.75
C GLU A 119 -7.76 5.96 -20.08
N VAL A 120 -7.60 4.71 -20.54
CA VAL A 120 -8.27 4.20 -21.74
C VAL A 120 -9.79 4.16 -21.56
N ASP A 121 -10.30 3.65 -20.44
CA ASP A 121 -11.75 3.60 -20.15
C ASP A 121 -12.36 5.01 -20.12
N ASP A 122 -11.71 5.96 -19.43
CA ASP A 122 -12.15 7.36 -19.33
C ASP A 122 -12.16 8.02 -20.72
N THR A 123 -11.12 7.77 -21.53
CA THR A 123 -11.02 8.28 -22.91
C THR A 123 -12.11 7.69 -23.81
N VAL A 124 -12.33 6.37 -23.76
CA VAL A 124 -13.40 5.72 -24.53
C VAL A 124 -14.75 6.31 -24.16
N GLN A 125 -15.03 6.48 -22.86
CA GLN A 125 -16.30 7.03 -22.41
C GLN A 125 -16.50 8.47 -22.92
N LEU A 126 -15.47 9.31 -22.85
CA LEU A 126 -15.51 10.68 -23.36
C LEU A 126 -15.82 10.70 -24.87
N LEU A 127 -15.08 9.91 -25.66
CA LEU A 127 -15.25 9.86 -27.11
C LEU A 127 -16.62 9.28 -27.52
N GLU A 128 -17.11 8.26 -26.81
CA GLU A 128 -18.43 7.66 -27.03
C GLU A 128 -19.57 8.67 -26.88
N ARG A 129 -19.54 9.50 -25.83
CA ARG A 129 -20.53 10.56 -25.62
C ARG A 129 -20.49 11.63 -26.72
N HIS A 130 -19.36 11.77 -27.39
CA HIS A 130 -19.12 12.78 -28.42
C HIS A 130 -19.13 12.21 -29.85
N ARG A 131 -19.68 11.01 -30.05
CA ARG A 131 -19.77 10.30 -31.35
C ARG A 131 -20.47 11.07 -32.47
N TYR A 132 -21.23 12.11 -32.16
CA TYR A 132 -21.83 12.98 -33.16
C TYR A 132 -20.79 13.77 -33.98
N TYR A 133 -19.57 13.94 -33.45
CA TYR A 133 -18.46 14.53 -34.19
C TYR A 133 -17.80 13.47 -35.07
N THR A 134 -17.91 13.64 -36.39
CA THR A 134 -17.41 12.68 -37.40
C THR A 134 -16.06 13.06 -38.00
N GLY A 135 -15.55 14.26 -37.69
CA GLY A 135 -14.26 14.71 -38.18
C GLY A 135 -13.07 14.02 -37.50
N PRO A 136 -11.85 14.19 -38.04
CA PRO A 136 -10.65 13.72 -37.38
C PRO A 136 -10.33 14.58 -36.15
N LEU A 137 -10.08 13.95 -35.00
CA LEU A 137 -9.73 14.63 -33.75
C LEU A 137 -8.41 15.41 -33.86
N GLY A 138 -7.51 14.98 -34.76
CA GLY A 138 -6.30 15.73 -35.09
C GLY A 138 -6.58 17.12 -35.67
N ALA A 139 -7.68 17.31 -36.41
CA ALA A 139 -8.02 18.62 -36.99
C ALA A 139 -8.48 19.64 -35.94
N LEU A 140 -8.93 19.17 -34.78
CA LEU A 140 -9.31 20.02 -33.65
C LEU A 140 -8.08 20.53 -32.87
N ARG A 141 -6.89 20.01 -33.17
CA ARG A 141 -5.64 20.41 -32.53
C ARG A 141 -4.87 21.36 -33.43
N SER A 142 -4.96 22.64 -33.09
CA SER A 142 -4.26 23.71 -33.77
C SER A 142 -3.27 24.42 -32.83
N PRO A 143 -2.16 24.96 -33.34
CA PRO A 143 -1.31 25.87 -32.57
C PRO A 143 -2.02 27.17 -32.15
N ARG A 144 -3.14 27.54 -32.79
CA ARG A 144 -3.87 28.79 -32.51
C ARG A 144 -5.18 28.57 -31.78
N LEU A 145 -5.82 27.42 -31.98
CA LEU A 145 -7.09 27.09 -31.35
C LEU A 145 -6.90 25.99 -30.31
N LEU A 146 -7.65 26.10 -29.21
CA LEU A 146 -7.83 25.04 -28.24
C LEU A 146 -9.28 24.59 -28.28
N SER A 147 -9.49 23.28 -28.27
CA SER A 147 -10.82 22.70 -28.38
C SER A 147 -11.10 21.79 -27.19
N PHE A 148 -12.35 21.79 -26.76
CA PHE A 148 -12.84 21.08 -25.59
C PHE A 148 -14.13 20.35 -25.91
N PHE A 149 -14.31 19.20 -25.29
CA PHE A 149 -15.60 18.53 -25.16
C PHE A 149 -16.32 19.06 -23.92
N GLY A 150 -17.64 19.13 -23.95
CA GLY A 150 -18.43 19.66 -22.86
C GLY A 150 -19.81 19.04 -22.76
N GLU A 151 -20.28 18.99 -21.52
CA GLU A 151 -21.60 18.47 -21.16
C GLU A 151 -22.28 19.46 -20.22
N ALA A 152 -23.51 19.86 -20.52
CA ALA A 152 -24.24 20.87 -19.76
C ALA A 152 -25.76 20.67 -19.84
N THR A 153 -26.50 21.21 -18.86
CA THR A 153 -27.95 21.36 -19.03
C THR A 153 -28.24 22.37 -20.14
N GLY A 154 -29.45 22.35 -20.71
CA GLY A 154 -29.82 23.29 -21.78
C GLY A 154 -29.69 24.77 -21.39
N GLU A 155 -29.97 25.10 -20.14
CA GLU A 155 -29.83 26.47 -19.61
C GLU A 155 -28.35 26.85 -19.42
N ALA A 156 -27.57 25.99 -18.76
CA ALA A 156 -26.14 26.22 -18.56
C ALA A 156 -25.37 26.33 -19.89
N PHE A 157 -25.73 25.50 -20.88
CA PHE A 157 -25.17 25.58 -22.23
C PHE A 157 -25.49 26.91 -22.92
N ALA A 158 -26.72 27.41 -22.78
CA ALA A 158 -27.14 28.67 -23.40
C ALA A 158 -26.38 29.86 -22.79
N THR A 159 -26.20 29.88 -21.47
CA THR A 159 -25.38 30.88 -20.76
C THR A 159 -23.93 30.82 -21.23
N LEU A 160 -23.31 29.63 -21.20
CA LEU A 160 -21.95 29.41 -21.69
C LEU A 160 -21.78 29.93 -23.12
N GLN A 161 -22.66 29.52 -24.03
CA GLN A 161 -22.57 29.88 -25.44
C GLN A 161 -22.66 31.40 -25.65
N THR A 162 -23.51 32.09 -24.89
CA THR A 162 -23.68 33.55 -24.97
C THR A 162 -22.43 34.27 -24.50
N GLU A 163 -21.91 33.90 -23.32
CA GLU A 163 -20.74 34.55 -22.72
C GLU A 163 -19.46 34.27 -23.51
N VAL A 164 -19.25 33.03 -23.96
CA VAL A 164 -18.07 32.68 -24.77
C VAL A 164 -18.10 33.39 -26.13
N ARG A 165 -19.25 33.53 -26.78
CA ARG A 165 -19.36 34.31 -28.03
C ARG A 165 -19.11 35.81 -27.81
N ALA A 166 -19.37 36.33 -26.62
CA ALA A 166 -19.06 37.73 -26.29
C ALA A 166 -17.55 38.00 -26.18
N LEU A 167 -16.73 36.96 -25.94
CA LEU A 167 -15.26 37.07 -25.93
C LEU A 167 -14.65 37.23 -27.32
N GLY A 168 -15.35 36.83 -28.38
CA GLY A 168 -14.90 36.93 -29.77
C GLY A 168 -15.13 35.65 -30.57
N GLU A 169 -14.11 35.25 -31.36
CA GLU A 169 -14.20 34.09 -32.24
C GLU A 169 -14.30 32.79 -31.44
N ALA A 170 -15.46 32.13 -31.49
CA ALA A 170 -15.66 30.80 -30.92
C ALA A 170 -16.55 29.96 -31.82
N ALA A 171 -16.16 28.70 -32.05
CA ALA A 171 -16.95 27.74 -32.81
C ALA A 171 -17.55 26.69 -31.89
N PHE A 172 -18.84 26.39 -32.08
CA PHE A 172 -19.56 25.35 -31.34
C PHE A 172 -20.08 24.30 -32.31
N VAL A 173 -19.85 23.03 -31.98
CA VAL A 173 -20.53 21.89 -32.60
C VAL A 173 -21.45 21.29 -31.54
N VAL A 174 -22.76 21.34 -31.78
CA VAL A 174 -23.76 20.88 -30.81
C VAL A 174 -24.22 19.48 -31.20
N GLY A 175 -24.07 18.55 -30.26
CA GLY A 175 -24.53 17.18 -30.38
C GLY A 175 -25.99 16.99 -29.99
N PRO A 176 -26.48 15.75 -30.06
CA PRO A 176 -27.82 15.41 -29.60
C PRO A 176 -27.96 15.61 -28.09
N ARG A 177 -29.20 15.84 -27.65
CA ARG A 177 -29.54 15.78 -26.22
C ARG A 177 -29.67 14.33 -25.80
N ASP A 178 -29.12 13.97 -24.65
CA ASP A 178 -29.28 12.63 -24.10
C ASP A 178 -30.62 12.46 -23.35
N ALA A 179 -30.84 11.26 -22.81
CA ALA A 179 -32.05 10.91 -22.05
C ALA A 179 -32.23 11.78 -20.79
N GLN A 180 -31.15 12.35 -20.25
CA GLN A 180 -31.14 13.25 -19.10
C GLN A 180 -31.29 14.72 -19.52
N ARG A 181 -31.54 14.99 -20.81
CA ARG A 181 -31.65 16.31 -21.43
C ARG A 181 -30.36 17.13 -21.37
N MET A 182 -29.21 16.49 -21.16
CA MET A 182 -27.91 17.13 -21.24
C MET A 182 -27.57 17.41 -22.70
N VAL A 183 -26.98 18.57 -22.95
CA VAL A 183 -26.42 18.98 -24.24
C VAL A 183 -24.95 18.59 -24.24
N HIS A 184 -24.60 17.70 -25.16
CA HIS A 184 -23.21 17.37 -25.47
C HIS A 184 -22.72 18.33 -26.56
N PHE A 185 -21.55 18.93 -26.38
CA PHE A 185 -21.03 19.91 -27.34
C PHE A 185 -19.51 19.87 -27.41
N LEU A 186 -18.99 20.40 -28.52
CA LEU A 186 -17.60 20.73 -28.70
C LEU A 186 -17.48 22.23 -28.88
N VAL A 187 -16.49 22.83 -28.21
CA VAL A 187 -16.16 24.24 -28.34
C VAL A 187 -14.71 24.39 -28.76
N ALA A 188 -14.47 25.22 -29.77
CA ALA A 188 -13.13 25.60 -30.22
C ALA A 188 -12.97 27.12 -30.05
N VAL A 189 -11.92 27.52 -29.33
CA VAL A 189 -11.61 28.92 -29.01
C VAL A 189 -10.14 29.23 -29.27
N PRO A 190 -9.78 30.50 -29.52
CA PRO A 190 -8.39 30.94 -29.53
C PRO A 190 -7.70 30.60 -28.21
N ARG A 191 -6.44 30.19 -28.26
CA ARG A 191 -5.68 29.74 -27.08
C ARG A 191 -5.59 30.82 -26.01
N GLU A 192 -5.45 32.07 -26.41
CA GLU A 192 -5.42 33.24 -25.53
C GLU A 192 -6.74 33.46 -24.77
N GLN A 193 -7.85 32.87 -25.23
CA GLN A 193 -9.16 32.95 -24.58
C GLN A 193 -9.48 31.73 -23.71
N ALA A 194 -8.66 30.67 -23.76
CA ALA A 194 -8.94 29.40 -23.08
C ALA A 194 -9.19 29.55 -21.57
N ASP A 195 -8.39 30.37 -20.88
CA ASP A 195 -8.52 30.60 -19.44
C ASP A 195 -9.81 31.37 -19.09
N ALA A 196 -10.25 32.28 -19.97
CA ALA A 196 -11.51 32.98 -19.80
C ALA A 196 -12.70 32.03 -19.98
N VAL A 197 -12.64 31.18 -21.02
CA VAL A 197 -13.66 30.15 -21.30
C VAL A 197 -13.77 29.14 -20.15
N GLY A 198 -12.64 28.72 -19.58
CA GLY A 198 -12.63 27.82 -18.41
C GLY A 198 -13.35 28.42 -17.19
N ARG A 199 -13.16 29.72 -16.93
CA ARG A 199 -13.85 30.44 -15.83
C ARG A 199 -15.34 30.58 -16.08
N ILE A 200 -15.73 30.95 -17.31
CA ILE A 200 -17.14 31.04 -17.71
C ILE A 200 -17.82 29.68 -17.56
N ALA A 201 -17.19 28.60 -18.03
CA ALA A 201 -17.72 27.25 -17.88
C ALA A 201 -17.91 26.87 -16.41
N GLN A 202 -16.93 27.14 -15.56
CA GLN A 202 -17.03 26.88 -14.13
C GLN A 202 -18.17 27.66 -13.46
N GLN A 203 -18.34 28.95 -13.80
CA GLN A 203 -19.42 29.79 -13.27
C GLN A 203 -20.80 29.31 -13.71
N ALA A 204 -20.92 28.82 -14.95
CA ALA A 204 -22.14 28.24 -15.49
C ALA A 204 -22.40 26.80 -15.02
N GLY A 205 -21.52 26.20 -14.22
CA GLY A 205 -21.64 24.80 -13.77
C GLY A 205 -21.42 23.78 -14.88
N VAL A 206 -20.68 24.14 -15.92
CA VAL A 206 -20.38 23.32 -17.09
C VAL A 206 -19.02 22.64 -16.92
N HIS A 207 -18.97 21.34 -17.19
CA HIS A 207 -17.72 20.60 -17.22
C HIS A 207 -17.14 20.60 -18.64
N LEU A 208 -15.89 21.05 -18.77
CA LEU A 208 -15.11 20.96 -20.01
C LEU A 208 -13.99 19.94 -19.86
N ALA A 209 -13.94 18.99 -20.79
CA ALA A 209 -12.88 18.00 -20.92
C ALA A 209 -11.95 18.36 -22.07
N SER A 210 -10.65 18.17 -21.87
CA SER A 210 -9.65 18.35 -22.92
C SER A 210 -9.79 17.26 -23.99
N LEU A 211 -9.40 17.60 -25.22
CA LEU A 211 -9.36 16.63 -26.31
C LEU A 211 -8.27 15.57 -26.08
N PRO A 212 -8.63 14.27 -26.15
CA PRO A 212 -7.66 13.20 -26.13
C PRO A 212 -6.63 13.29 -27.26
N ALA A 213 -5.45 12.73 -27.01
CA ALA A 213 -4.31 12.87 -27.91
C ALA A 213 -4.33 11.97 -29.16
N HIS A 214 -5.51 11.69 -29.73
CA HIS A 214 -5.72 10.82 -30.90
C HIS A 214 -5.89 11.57 -32.25
N PRO A 215 -5.21 11.14 -33.34
CA PRO A 215 -5.26 11.84 -34.63
C PRO A 215 -6.50 11.50 -35.49
N GLY A 216 -7.02 10.28 -35.40
CA GLY A 216 -8.12 9.78 -36.24
C GLY A 216 -9.50 10.29 -35.83
N SER A 217 -10.54 9.78 -36.51
CA SER A 217 -11.93 10.03 -36.11
C SER A 217 -12.33 9.21 -34.89
N ILE A 218 -13.39 9.62 -34.20
CA ILE A 218 -13.93 8.86 -33.06
C ILE A 218 -14.29 7.41 -33.46
N ALA A 219 -14.82 7.21 -34.66
CA ALA A 219 -15.21 5.90 -35.17
C ALA A 219 -14.00 4.96 -35.39
N GLU A 220 -12.83 5.50 -35.68
CA GLU A 220 -11.58 4.74 -35.87
C GLU A 220 -10.84 4.52 -34.56
N GLU A 221 -10.77 5.53 -33.69
CA GLU A 221 -9.96 5.52 -32.47
C GLU A 221 -10.59 4.69 -31.34
N VAL A 222 -11.92 4.73 -31.19
CA VAL A 222 -12.61 3.98 -30.13
C VAL A 222 -12.36 2.46 -30.24
N PRO A 223 -12.48 1.81 -31.41
CA PRO A 223 -12.13 0.40 -31.57
C PRO A 223 -10.68 0.07 -31.18
N LEU A 224 -9.71 0.95 -31.52
CA LEU A 224 -8.30 0.77 -31.16
C LEU A 224 -8.08 0.85 -29.64
N LEU A 225 -8.73 1.80 -28.98
CA LEU A 225 -8.70 1.94 -27.53
C LEU A 225 -9.35 0.73 -26.83
N VAL A 226 -10.47 0.23 -27.34
CA VAL A 226 -11.11 -0.98 -26.82
C VAL A 226 -10.19 -2.20 -26.98
N GLN A 227 -9.53 -2.34 -28.13
CA GLN A 227 -8.54 -3.40 -28.35
C GLN A 227 -7.34 -3.28 -27.39
N ARG A 228 -6.87 -2.04 -27.15
CA ARG A 228 -5.81 -1.77 -26.18
C ARG A 228 -6.23 -2.20 -24.77
N ARG A 229 -7.46 -1.85 -24.35
CA ARG A 229 -8.02 -2.30 -23.07
C ARG A 229 -8.05 -3.82 -22.97
N THR A 230 -8.52 -4.53 -24.00
CA THR A 230 -8.51 -6.00 -24.00
C THR A 230 -7.10 -6.57 -23.86
N THR A 231 -6.11 -5.96 -24.51
CA THR A 231 -4.70 -6.37 -24.39
C THR A 231 -4.18 -6.16 -22.96
N ILE A 232 -4.52 -5.04 -22.32
CA ILE A 232 -4.19 -4.75 -20.93
C ILE A 232 -4.85 -5.76 -19.99
N ASP A 233 -6.14 -6.07 -20.18
CA ASP A 233 -6.88 -7.03 -19.36
C ASP A 233 -6.27 -8.43 -19.44
N LEU A 234 -5.87 -8.87 -20.64
CA LEU A 234 -5.17 -10.15 -20.84
C LEU A 234 -3.83 -10.18 -20.09
N ARG A 235 -3.05 -9.08 -20.14
CA ARG A 235 -1.77 -8.99 -19.44
C ARG A 235 -1.96 -8.96 -17.92
N LEU A 236 -2.95 -8.23 -17.42
CA LEU A 236 -3.32 -8.23 -15.99
C LEU A 236 -3.73 -9.64 -15.52
N GLY A 237 -4.47 -10.38 -16.34
CA GLY A 237 -4.78 -11.79 -16.09
C GLY A 237 -3.52 -12.63 -15.93
N ALA A 238 -2.59 -12.53 -16.89
CA ALA A 238 -1.32 -13.26 -16.84
C ALA A 238 -0.45 -12.91 -15.61
N ILE A 239 -0.42 -11.63 -15.20
CA ILE A 239 0.29 -11.19 -13.99
C ILE A 239 -0.34 -11.83 -12.74
N ARG A 240 -1.67 -11.83 -12.64
CA ARG A 240 -2.39 -12.46 -11.51
C ARG A 240 -2.11 -13.94 -11.43
N ASP A 241 -2.14 -14.64 -12.56
CA ASP A 241 -1.82 -16.07 -12.62
C ASP A 241 -0.37 -16.34 -12.19
N ARG A 242 0.57 -15.48 -12.61
CA ARG A 242 1.98 -15.60 -12.19
C ARG A 242 2.17 -15.35 -10.69
N LEU A 243 1.54 -14.31 -10.14
CA LEU A 243 1.56 -14.05 -8.70
C LEU A 243 0.91 -15.18 -7.90
N ALA A 244 -0.17 -15.77 -8.41
CA ALA A 244 -0.81 -16.94 -7.81
C ALA A 244 0.10 -18.18 -7.83
N ALA A 245 0.85 -18.41 -8.92
CA ALA A 245 1.83 -19.49 -8.99
C ALA A 245 2.98 -19.28 -7.98
N ILE A 246 3.48 -18.06 -7.85
CA ILE A 246 4.50 -17.72 -6.83
C ILE A 246 3.94 -17.95 -5.43
N ALA A 247 2.71 -17.52 -5.15
CA ALA A 247 2.06 -17.72 -3.86
C ALA A 247 1.84 -19.21 -3.56
N ALA A 248 1.48 -20.02 -4.55
CA ALA A 248 1.35 -21.47 -4.37
C ALA A 248 2.68 -22.14 -4.02
N GLN A 249 3.79 -21.67 -4.60
CA GLN A 249 5.12 -22.24 -4.36
C GLN A 249 5.76 -21.73 -3.06
N TRP A 250 5.60 -20.44 -2.74
CA TRP A 250 6.37 -19.76 -1.70
C TRP A 250 5.52 -19.18 -0.56
N GLY A 251 4.21 -19.01 -0.76
CA GLY A 251 3.35 -18.24 0.15
C GLY A 251 3.35 -18.76 1.58
N ALA A 252 3.29 -20.08 1.77
CA ALA A 252 3.39 -20.70 3.09
C ALA A 252 4.70 -20.34 3.82
N ARG A 253 5.82 -20.38 3.09
CA ARG A 253 7.15 -20.06 3.62
C ARG A 253 7.30 -18.57 3.89
N VAL A 254 6.75 -17.71 3.03
CA VAL A 254 6.75 -16.25 3.22
C VAL A 254 6.00 -15.87 4.49
N VAL A 255 4.80 -16.39 4.69
CA VAL A 255 3.98 -16.14 5.89
C VAL A 255 4.67 -16.66 7.15
N ALA A 256 5.22 -17.88 7.11
CA ALA A 256 5.91 -18.44 8.27
C ALA A 256 7.18 -17.64 8.63
N LEU A 257 7.92 -17.14 7.62
CA LEU A 257 9.09 -16.29 7.85
C LEU A 257 8.70 -14.91 8.38
N GLU A 258 7.61 -14.31 7.88
CA GLU A 258 7.07 -13.07 8.46
C GLU A 258 6.77 -13.24 9.94
N GLU A 259 6.03 -14.29 10.31
CA GLU A 259 5.68 -14.60 11.70
C GLU A 259 6.93 -14.83 12.55
N ALA A 260 7.90 -15.60 12.04
CA ALA A 260 9.15 -15.87 12.74
C ALA A 260 9.97 -14.60 12.98
N PHE A 261 10.13 -13.74 11.97
CA PHE A 261 10.78 -12.44 12.13
C PHE A 261 10.00 -11.52 13.07
N GLU A 262 8.67 -11.59 13.08
CA GLU A 262 7.85 -10.82 14.01
C GLU A 262 8.07 -11.25 15.45
N ILE A 263 8.11 -12.56 15.72
CA ILE A 263 8.43 -13.12 17.04
C ILE A 263 9.81 -12.67 17.49
N GLU A 264 10.84 -12.81 16.64
CA GLU A 264 12.20 -12.36 16.97
C GLU A 264 12.27 -10.85 17.21
N ASN A 265 11.59 -10.05 16.39
CA ASN A 265 11.52 -8.61 16.60
C ASN A 265 10.87 -8.26 17.94
N ARG A 266 9.77 -8.94 18.32
CA ARG A 266 9.13 -8.78 19.63
C ARG A 266 10.07 -9.16 20.79
N LYS A 267 10.94 -10.18 20.63
CA LYS A 267 11.97 -10.52 21.63
C LYS A 267 12.98 -9.39 21.80
N PHE A 268 13.39 -8.73 20.71
CA PHE A 268 14.25 -7.54 20.78
C PHE A 268 13.55 -6.36 21.48
N GLU A 269 12.27 -6.12 21.18
CA GLU A 269 11.47 -5.07 21.84
C GLU A 269 11.31 -5.34 23.35
N ALA A 270 10.98 -6.58 23.74
CA ALA A 270 10.89 -6.99 25.14
C ALA A 270 12.24 -6.83 25.87
N GLY A 271 13.34 -7.03 25.14
CA GLY A 271 14.70 -6.79 25.62
C GLY A 271 15.02 -5.32 25.89
N ARG A 272 14.29 -4.34 25.33
CA ARG A 272 14.53 -2.90 25.59
C ARG A 272 14.15 -2.46 27.01
N GLY A 273 13.33 -3.24 27.72
CA GLY A 273 13.07 -3.05 29.15
C GLY A 273 14.25 -3.46 30.03
N TRP A 274 15.22 -4.17 29.46
CA TRP A 274 16.46 -4.57 30.10
C TRP A 274 17.47 -3.49 29.78
N ALA A 275 18.12 -2.95 30.80
CA ALA A 275 19.23 -2.04 30.55
C ALA A 275 20.56 -2.78 30.73
N TRP A 276 21.54 -2.39 29.93
CA TRP A 276 22.69 -3.22 29.64
C TRP A 276 23.95 -2.59 30.24
N ALA A 277 24.68 -3.31 31.09
CA ALA A 277 26.03 -2.90 31.50
C ALA A 277 27.02 -4.03 31.45
N GLY A 278 27.97 -3.92 30.51
CA GLY A 278 29.10 -4.83 30.42
C GLY A 278 28.64 -6.28 30.32
N THR A 279 28.95 -7.08 31.34
CA THR A 279 28.62 -8.51 31.42
C THR A 279 27.28 -8.81 32.08
N ARG A 280 26.54 -7.80 32.58
CA ARG A 280 25.30 -7.99 33.36
C ARG A 280 24.06 -7.53 32.60
N SER A 281 22.97 -8.27 32.79
CA SER A 281 21.67 -8.01 32.18
C SER A 281 20.57 -7.96 33.26
N PRO A 282 20.33 -6.78 33.88
CA PRO A 282 19.22 -6.57 34.80
C PRO A 282 17.86 -6.44 34.10
N VAL A 283 16.82 -6.99 34.73
CA VAL A 283 15.41 -6.97 34.29
C VAL A 283 14.54 -6.69 35.49
N GLU A 284 13.53 -5.87 35.31
CA GLU A 284 12.43 -5.77 36.27
C GLU A 284 11.12 -6.24 35.62
N GLY A 285 10.26 -6.83 36.42
CA GLY A 285 8.94 -7.22 35.94
C GLY A 285 7.98 -7.58 37.05
N TRP A 286 6.74 -7.82 36.67
CA TRP A 286 5.68 -8.28 37.55
C TRP A 286 5.27 -9.71 37.18
N VAL A 287 5.16 -10.57 38.18
CA VAL A 287 4.65 -11.94 38.02
C VAL A 287 3.46 -12.14 38.97
N PRO A 288 2.40 -12.84 38.57
CA PRO A 288 1.37 -13.24 39.52
C PRO A 288 1.97 -14.10 40.63
N LYS A 289 1.65 -13.80 41.90
CA LYS A 289 2.24 -14.49 43.07
C LYS A 289 2.17 -16.01 42.98
N ARG A 290 1.10 -16.54 42.38
CA ARG A 290 0.87 -17.98 42.14
C ARG A 290 1.84 -18.63 41.14
N HIS A 291 2.50 -17.85 40.28
CA HIS A 291 3.44 -18.34 39.26
C HIS A 291 4.91 -18.10 39.62
N TYR A 292 5.18 -17.42 40.74
CA TYR A 292 6.55 -17.09 41.18
C TYR A 292 7.43 -18.33 41.36
N GLU A 293 6.96 -19.35 42.11
CA GLU A 293 7.75 -20.57 42.37
C GLU A 293 8.00 -21.41 41.12
N ALA A 294 7.11 -21.35 40.13
CA ALA A 294 7.30 -22.03 38.85
C ALA A 294 8.37 -21.34 38.01
N LEU A 295 8.33 -19.99 37.97
CA LEU A 295 9.34 -19.18 37.31
C LEU A 295 10.71 -19.36 37.95
N GLU A 296 10.80 -19.33 39.29
CA GLU A 296 12.06 -19.51 40.01
C GLU A 296 12.70 -20.87 39.73
N ARG A 297 11.90 -21.95 39.72
CA ARG A 297 12.40 -23.29 39.37
C ARG A 297 12.88 -23.38 37.93
N ALA A 298 12.14 -22.78 36.99
CA ALA A 298 12.51 -22.78 35.58
C ALA A 298 13.82 -22.03 35.32
N LEU A 299 14.05 -20.92 36.05
CA LEU A 299 15.28 -20.14 35.95
C LEU A 299 16.49 -20.84 36.61
N ARG A 300 16.30 -21.54 37.74
CA ARG A 300 17.37 -22.28 38.44
C ARG A 300 17.78 -23.60 37.76
N ALA A 301 16.94 -24.13 36.88
CA ALA A 301 17.21 -25.36 36.14
C ALA A 301 18.13 -25.13 34.92
N ARG A 302 18.56 -23.89 34.68
CA ARG A 302 19.55 -23.49 33.69
C ARG A 302 20.81 -22.99 34.40
#